data_AF-A0A1F4WGP8-F1
#
_entry.id   AF-A0A1F4WGP8-F1
#
_cell.length_a   1.000
_cell.length_b   1.000
_cell.length_c   1.000
_cell.angle_alpha   90.00
_cell.angle_beta   90.00
_cell.angle_gamma   90.00
#
_symmetry.space_group_name_H-M   'P 1'
#
loop_
_entity.id
_entity.type
_entity.pdbx_description
1 polymer ?
#
loop_
_entity_poly.entity_id
_entity_poly.type
_entity_poly.pdbx_seq_one_letter_code
_entity_poly.pdbx_strand_id
1 'polypeptide(L)'
;MSLKNWLSEKNLVLPTKPLFSVFWGVATFLVAVGTFALIFSYQALPPQIPLLFTAEKGLASKVLLSIVPILAIFFLIVNAAVSEFLLRRREEAAALFPAFLAVLVSALLTGSLIRIIRIFPIPSTPLEEILYPLLLPFGGAVVLGIVGTLVALFLARRLKLFDRPHGPYPRVRPIPRLGTIPLFFAFSAVAFIFFPLNPALKGLLLGGGIITLVQIIDDLHPLPFWVQGLGHLLAAGAAVVWGGIKIDYIGNPVWPYLSPRYLQFEAIPYLSELITIGWIFALINVVDWLDGLDGLAAGIGTIASVTILVTSIVLGTPATALLGIILAGALLGFLPFNYYPAKIYLGGGAFLLGYFLAVLSVFSGAKTGTAMLVLAIPIIDSFLVILSRLRAGKSPFLGDQGHLHHRLMQAGISHPKIVLLEWAIVAALAVAAVFLRGSAKFAAVGLVFLAALLVNRQLLRKSGSKDRTPSALLN
;
A
#
# COMPACT_ATOMS: atom_id res chain seq x y z
N MET A 1 -2.72 55.59 10.92
CA MET A 1 -3.30 54.58 10.01
C MET A 1 -3.31 53.24 10.74
N SER A 2 -4.47 52.61 10.97
CA SER A 2 -4.50 51.32 11.68
C SER A 2 -3.91 50.21 10.80
N LEU A 3 -3.28 49.19 11.41
CA LEU A 3 -2.75 48.02 10.69
C LEU A 3 -3.82 47.37 9.79
N LYS A 4 -5.08 47.44 10.22
CA LYS A 4 -6.25 46.94 9.48
C LYS A 4 -6.50 47.72 8.18
N ASN A 5 -6.33 49.05 8.21
CA ASN A 5 -6.50 49.89 7.01
C ASN A 5 -5.32 49.74 6.05
N TRP A 6 -4.10 49.56 6.57
CA TRP A 6 -2.91 49.32 5.76
C TRP A 6 -2.95 47.98 5.00
N LEU A 7 -3.43 46.91 5.66
CA LEU A 7 -3.62 45.60 5.04
C LEU A 7 -4.75 45.57 4.00
N SER A 8 -5.81 46.35 4.24
CA SER A 8 -6.95 46.48 3.32
C SER A 8 -6.58 47.21 2.02
N GLU A 9 -5.75 48.25 2.08
CA GLU A 9 -5.33 49.00 0.88
C GLU A 9 -4.36 48.21 -0.02
N LYS A 10 -3.60 47.28 0.57
CA LYS A 10 -2.57 46.53 -0.15
C LYS A 10 -3.09 45.31 -0.91
N ASN A 11 -4.39 45.01 -0.85
CA ASN A 11 -5.00 43.82 -1.48
C ASN A 11 -4.23 42.51 -1.20
N LEU A 12 -3.59 42.46 -0.03
CA LEU A 12 -2.72 41.37 0.41
C LEU A 12 -3.57 40.27 1.08
N VAL A 13 -4.62 39.82 0.40
CA VAL A 13 -5.36 38.62 0.80
C VAL A 13 -4.51 37.44 0.34
N LEU A 14 -3.65 36.94 1.23
CA LEU A 14 -2.95 35.69 1.00
C LEU A 14 -4.01 34.62 0.67
N PRO A 15 -3.91 33.92 -0.48
CA PRO A 15 -4.86 32.87 -0.80
C PRO A 15 -4.75 31.79 0.29
N THR A 16 -5.82 31.62 1.06
CA THR A 16 -5.88 30.73 2.24
C THR A 16 -5.67 29.27 1.85
N LYS A 17 -6.23 28.86 0.71
CA LYS A 17 -6.16 27.48 0.17
C LYS A 17 -4.73 26.94 -0.07
N PRO A 18 -3.83 27.63 -0.78
CA PRO A 18 -2.44 27.18 -0.91
C PRO A 18 -1.66 27.21 0.41
N LEU A 19 -2.01 28.10 1.35
CA LEU A 19 -1.40 28.09 2.68
C LEU A 19 -1.74 26.82 3.47
N PHE A 20 -2.99 26.34 3.38
CA PHE A 20 -3.40 25.07 3.99
C PHE A 20 -2.61 23.89 3.43
N SER A 21 -2.49 23.77 2.12
CA SER A 21 -1.73 22.66 1.52
C SER A 21 -0.25 22.71 1.91
N VAL A 22 0.33 23.90 2.04
CA VAL A 22 1.70 24.07 2.55
C VAL A 22 1.80 23.64 4.02
N PHE A 23 0.94 24.11 4.91
CA PHE A 23 1.01 23.73 6.34
C PHE A 23 0.78 22.24 6.56
N TRP A 24 -0.22 21.65 5.92
CA TRP A 24 -0.44 20.21 6.02
C TRP A 24 0.72 19.43 5.41
N GLY A 25 1.22 19.83 4.25
CA GLY A 25 2.38 19.22 3.60
C GLY A 25 3.63 19.25 4.49
N VAL A 26 3.94 20.40 5.09
CA VAL A 26 5.08 20.57 5.99
C VAL A 26 4.90 19.78 7.28
N ALA A 27 3.72 19.82 7.91
CA ALA A 27 3.46 19.06 9.13
C ALA A 27 3.62 17.55 8.88
N THR A 28 3.00 17.02 7.83
CA THR A 28 3.11 15.61 7.45
C THR A 28 4.55 15.23 7.10
N PHE A 29 5.27 16.09 6.38
CA PHE A 29 6.68 15.86 6.07
C PHE A 29 7.53 15.77 7.34
N LEU A 30 7.35 16.67 8.30
CA LEU A 30 8.07 16.65 9.58
C LEU A 30 7.81 15.35 10.35
N VAL A 31 6.53 14.98 10.51
CA VAL A 31 6.16 13.71 11.17
C VAL A 31 6.81 12.53 10.48
N ALA A 32 6.81 12.50 9.14
CA ALA A 32 7.45 11.45 8.37
C ALA A 32 8.96 11.40 8.65
N VAL A 33 9.67 12.53 8.59
CA VAL A 33 11.11 12.62 8.87
C VAL A 33 11.43 12.09 10.26
N GLY A 34 10.70 12.52 11.29
CA GLY A 34 10.91 12.04 12.66
C GLY A 34 10.67 10.54 12.79
N THR A 35 9.58 10.05 12.20
CA THR A 35 9.21 8.63 12.22
C THR A 35 10.28 7.78 11.54
N PHE A 36 10.72 8.17 10.34
CA PHE A 36 11.77 7.46 9.61
C PHE A 36 13.11 7.49 10.35
N ALA A 37 13.51 8.64 10.90
CA ALA A 37 14.72 8.75 11.68
C ALA A 37 14.71 7.75 12.86
N LEU A 38 13.58 7.63 13.55
CA LEU A 38 13.41 6.65 14.62
C LEU A 38 13.49 5.22 14.08
N ILE A 39 12.77 4.89 13.00
CA ILE A 39 12.79 3.54 12.41
C ILE A 39 14.21 3.07 12.11
N PHE A 40 14.98 3.89 11.39
CA PHE A 40 16.33 3.55 10.98
C PHE A 40 17.29 3.44 12.17
N SER A 41 17.07 4.24 13.22
CA SER A 41 17.98 4.30 14.37
C SER A 41 17.57 3.35 15.50
N TYR A 42 16.34 2.84 15.53
CA TYR A 42 15.75 2.16 16.68
C TYR A 42 16.53 0.93 17.15
N GLN A 43 17.12 0.18 16.22
CA GLN A 43 17.93 -0.99 16.56
C GLN A 43 19.26 -0.59 17.23
N ALA A 44 19.89 0.49 16.76
CA ALA A 44 21.13 1.02 17.31
C ALA A 44 20.96 1.69 18.68
N LEU A 45 19.74 2.10 19.04
CA LEU A 45 19.48 2.73 20.34
C LEU A 45 19.66 1.73 21.51
N PRO A 46 20.29 2.15 22.61
CA PRO A 46 20.40 1.34 23.82
C PRO A 46 19.02 1.03 24.41
N PRO A 47 18.85 -0.07 25.17
CA PRO A 47 17.56 -0.48 25.74
C PRO A 47 16.90 0.61 26.60
N GLN A 48 17.72 1.47 27.19
CA GLN A 48 17.34 2.56 28.07
C GLN A 48 17.88 3.88 27.51
N ILE A 49 17.02 4.90 27.49
CA ILE A 49 17.28 6.19 26.86
C ILE A 49 16.63 7.32 27.68
N PRO A 50 17.13 8.55 27.62
CA PRO A 50 16.44 9.71 28.18
C PRO A 50 15.16 9.97 27.39
N LEU A 51 14.00 9.94 28.05
CA LEU A 51 12.72 10.33 27.48
C LEU A 51 12.55 11.86 27.61
N LEU A 52 11.69 12.47 26.79
CA LEU A 52 11.40 13.91 26.79
C LEU A 52 11.45 14.56 28.20
N PHE A 53 12.33 15.56 28.34
CA PHE A 53 12.57 16.39 29.54
C PHE A 53 13.15 15.71 30.80
N THR A 54 13.51 14.43 30.80
CA THR A 54 14.22 13.82 31.95
C THR A 54 15.73 13.93 31.78
N ALA A 55 16.23 15.16 31.66
CA ALA A 55 17.66 15.41 31.49
C ALA A 55 18.50 15.04 32.73
N GLU A 56 17.89 14.74 33.88
CA GLU A 56 18.68 14.59 35.12
C GLU A 56 18.45 13.32 35.96
N LYS A 57 17.32 12.59 35.89
CA LYS A 57 17.08 11.47 36.85
C LYS A 57 16.31 10.23 36.38
N GLY A 58 16.08 10.01 35.08
CA GLY A 58 15.33 8.81 34.66
C GLY A 58 15.59 8.38 33.23
N LEU A 59 16.22 7.22 33.07
CA LEU A 59 16.25 6.49 31.80
C LEU A 59 14.93 5.71 31.66
N ALA A 60 14.35 5.75 30.47
CA ALA A 60 13.13 5.04 30.14
C ALA A 60 13.41 3.98 29.06
N SER A 61 12.53 2.98 28.96
CA SER A 61 12.63 1.96 27.91
C SER A 61 12.56 2.60 26.53
N LYS A 62 13.44 2.18 25.61
CA LYS A 62 13.47 2.70 24.22
C LYS A 62 12.16 2.53 23.46
N VAL A 63 11.33 1.58 23.88
CA VAL A 63 9.97 1.36 23.36
C VAL A 63 9.12 2.62 23.43
N LEU A 64 9.31 3.45 24.46
CA LEU A 64 8.55 4.67 24.68
C LEU A 64 8.83 5.77 23.64
N LEU A 65 9.92 5.70 22.87
CA LEU A 65 10.12 6.62 21.73
C LEU A 65 9.05 6.46 20.65
N SER A 66 8.45 5.28 20.54
CA SER A 66 7.36 5.02 19.61
C SER A 66 6.12 5.88 19.91
N ILE A 67 5.99 6.41 21.14
CA ILE A 67 4.92 7.33 21.52
C ILE A 67 5.03 8.66 20.77
N VAL A 68 6.25 9.11 20.45
CA VAL A 68 6.49 10.41 19.80
C VAL A 68 5.83 10.49 18.42
N PRO A 69 6.05 9.56 17.46
CA PRO A 69 5.35 9.58 16.19
C PRO A 69 3.84 9.32 16.34
N ILE A 70 3.41 8.52 17.31
CA ILE A 70 1.98 8.29 17.58
C ILE A 70 1.29 9.60 18.01
N LEU A 71 1.90 10.33 18.96
CA LEU A 71 1.41 11.64 19.38
C LEU A 71 1.43 12.63 18.22
N ALA A 72 2.48 12.64 17.41
CA ALA A 72 2.58 13.55 16.26
C ALA A 72 1.46 13.30 15.25
N ILE A 73 1.16 12.04 14.92
CA ILE A 73 0.04 11.67 14.05
C ILE A 73 -1.31 12.02 14.70
N PHE A 74 -1.48 11.74 15.99
CA PHE A 74 -2.70 12.08 16.72
C PHE A 74 -2.98 13.59 16.65
N PHE A 75 -1.99 14.42 16.98
CA PHE A 75 -2.13 15.87 16.90
C PHE A 75 -2.37 16.34 15.46
N LEU A 76 -1.74 15.72 14.46
CA LEU A 76 -1.97 16.04 13.06
C LEU A 76 -3.44 15.79 12.66
N ILE A 77 -4.00 14.64 13.05
CA ILE A 77 -5.40 14.27 12.78
C ILE A 77 -6.38 15.19 13.51
N VAL A 78 -6.16 15.42 14.81
CA VAL A 78 -7.04 16.28 15.62
C VAL A 78 -7.06 17.70 15.06
N ASN A 79 -5.89 18.26 14.76
CA ASN A 79 -5.81 19.60 14.16
C ASN A 79 -6.46 19.64 12.78
N ALA A 80 -6.34 18.58 11.97
CA ALA A 80 -6.98 18.51 10.66
C ALA A 80 -8.52 18.48 10.79
N ALA A 81 -9.04 17.71 11.74
CA ALA A 81 -10.48 17.64 12.03
C ALA A 81 -11.04 18.98 12.51
N VAL A 82 -10.31 19.68 13.40
CA VAL A 82 -10.70 21.03 13.86
C VAL A 82 -10.65 22.04 12.71
N SER A 83 -9.60 22.00 11.88
CA SER A 83 -9.46 22.88 10.71
C SER A 83 -10.61 22.66 9.72
N GLU A 84 -10.95 21.40 9.41
CA GLU A 84 -12.07 21.04 8.54
C GLU A 84 -13.43 21.49 9.13
N PHE A 85 -13.64 21.36 10.44
CA PHE A 85 -14.84 21.85 11.11
C PHE A 85 -15.00 23.37 10.98
N LEU A 86 -13.92 24.13 11.16
CA LEU A 86 -13.91 25.59 11.03
C LEU A 86 -14.11 26.03 9.57
N LEU A 87 -13.52 25.31 8.60
CA LEU A 87 -13.76 25.54 7.18
C LEU A 87 -15.24 25.34 6.81
N ARG A 88 -15.91 24.32 7.37
CA ARG A 88 -17.35 24.10 7.17
C ARG A 88 -18.22 25.23 7.74
N ARG A 89 -17.74 25.93 8.77
CA ARG A 89 -18.37 27.14 9.33
C ARG A 89 -18.04 28.42 8.57
N ARG A 90 -17.29 28.34 7.47
CA ARG A 90 -16.76 29.48 6.69
C ARG A 90 -15.83 30.39 7.49
N GLU A 91 -15.18 29.87 8.53
CA GLU A 91 -14.20 30.58 9.35
C GLU A 91 -12.76 30.28 8.88
N GLU A 92 -12.43 30.67 7.64
CA GLU A 92 -11.15 30.31 7.00
C GLU A 92 -9.92 30.80 7.76
N ALA A 93 -9.96 32.02 8.31
CA ALA A 93 -8.86 32.58 9.08
C ALA A 93 -8.64 31.81 10.40
N ALA A 94 -9.71 31.35 11.05
CA ALA A 94 -9.61 30.55 12.27
C ALA A 94 -9.10 29.13 11.97
N ALA A 95 -9.48 28.55 10.83
CA ALA A 95 -9.04 27.22 10.41
C ALA A 95 -7.52 27.13 10.17
N LEU A 96 -6.85 28.26 9.86
CA LEU A 96 -5.39 28.32 9.70
C LEU A 96 -4.64 28.07 11.02
N PHE A 97 -5.23 28.40 12.17
CA PHE A 97 -4.57 28.25 13.46
C PHE A 97 -4.29 26.77 13.81
N PRO A 98 -5.26 25.83 13.71
CA PRO A 98 -4.96 24.40 13.85
C PRO A 98 -3.93 23.87 12.83
N ALA A 99 -3.96 24.36 11.59
CA ALA A 99 -3.00 23.94 10.56
C ALA A 99 -1.56 24.39 10.90
N PHE A 100 -1.39 25.62 11.37
CA PHE A 100 -0.13 26.11 11.90
C PHE A 100 0.30 25.34 13.17
N LEU A 101 -0.63 25.09 14.09
CA LEU A 101 -0.35 24.32 15.30
C LEU A 101 0.11 22.90 14.98
N ALA A 102 -0.43 22.28 13.94
CA ALA A 102 0.04 20.98 13.45
C ALA A 102 1.50 21.02 13.00
N VAL A 103 1.92 22.08 12.28
CA VAL A 103 3.33 22.28 11.89
C VAL A 103 4.22 22.42 13.13
N LEU A 104 3.82 23.29 14.07
CA LEU A 104 4.60 23.57 15.28
C LEU A 104 4.79 22.30 16.14
N VAL A 105 3.70 21.56 16.40
CA VAL A 105 3.75 20.33 17.19
C VAL A 105 4.58 19.26 16.47
N SER A 106 4.41 19.11 15.16
CA SER A 106 5.19 18.16 14.35
C SER A 106 6.68 18.49 14.38
N ALA A 107 7.04 19.78 14.29
CA ALA A 107 8.43 20.24 14.37
C ALA A 107 9.05 19.96 15.74
N LEU A 108 8.33 20.24 16.84
CA LEU A 108 8.80 20.02 18.20
C LEU A 108 9.02 18.53 18.50
N LEU A 109 8.05 17.68 18.15
CA LEU A 109 8.14 16.24 18.38
C LEU A 109 9.24 15.61 17.51
N THR A 110 9.32 16.00 16.23
CA THR A 110 10.38 15.53 15.32
C THR A 110 11.76 16.00 15.75
N GLY A 111 11.90 17.27 16.13
CA GLY A 111 13.17 17.84 16.60
C GLY A 111 13.64 17.18 17.90
N SER A 112 12.72 16.90 18.83
CA SER A 112 13.02 16.15 20.05
C SER A 112 13.51 14.73 19.74
N LEU A 113 12.83 14.03 18.83
CA LEU A 113 13.18 12.68 18.41
C LEU A 113 14.56 12.62 17.75
N ILE A 114 14.84 13.54 16.82
CA ILE A 114 16.15 13.66 16.17
C ILE A 114 17.24 13.96 17.18
N ARG A 115 16.98 14.82 18.17
CA ARG A 115 17.94 15.12 19.24
C ARG A 115 18.29 13.87 20.04
N ILE A 116 17.31 13.05 20.40
CA ILE A 116 17.55 11.80 21.15
C ILE A 116 18.37 10.81 20.30
N ILE A 117 18.02 10.68 19.01
CA ILE A 117 18.73 9.80 18.08
C ILE A 117 20.20 10.24 17.92
N ARG A 118 20.47 11.54 17.84
CA ARG A 118 21.83 12.08 17.71
C ARG A 118 22.72 11.86 18.93
N ILE A 119 22.16 11.61 20.12
CA ILE A 119 22.92 11.26 21.33
C ILE A 119 23.54 9.86 21.18
N PHE A 120 22.87 8.97 20.44
CA PHE A 120 23.30 7.58 20.23
C PHE A 120 23.49 7.32 18.73
N PRO A 121 24.52 7.92 18.10
CA PRO A 121 24.76 7.74 16.68
C PRO A 121 24.92 6.26 16.34
N ILE A 122 24.29 5.85 15.24
CA ILE A 122 24.39 4.53 14.63
C ILE A 122 25.88 4.19 14.46
N PRO A 123 26.34 2.95 14.71
CA PRO A 123 27.65 2.50 14.27
C PRO A 123 27.76 2.67 12.74
N SER A 124 28.44 3.75 12.34
CA SER A 124 29.08 4.09 11.05
C SER A 124 28.69 3.40 9.73
N THR A 125 27.45 2.95 9.51
CA THR A 125 26.89 2.92 8.15
C THR A 125 26.12 4.21 7.98
N PRO A 126 26.68 5.23 7.32
CA PRO A 126 25.94 6.45 6.99
C PRO A 126 24.63 6.07 6.31
N LEU A 127 23.52 6.75 6.66
CA LEU A 127 22.24 6.59 5.97
C LEU A 127 22.40 6.69 4.44
N GLU A 128 23.35 7.52 4.04
CA GLU A 128 23.87 7.66 2.67
C GLU A 128 24.31 6.34 2.02
N GLU A 129 25.08 5.49 2.69
CA GLU A 129 25.49 4.18 2.16
C GLU A 129 24.32 3.21 1.97
N ILE A 130 23.24 3.36 2.73
CA ILE A 130 22.00 2.58 2.57
C ILE A 130 21.15 3.13 1.43
N LEU A 131 21.05 4.46 1.31
CA LEU A 131 20.15 5.13 0.37
C LEU A 131 20.73 5.23 -1.04
N TYR A 132 22.02 5.54 -1.21
CA TYR A 132 22.62 5.72 -2.54
C TYR A 132 22.44 4.49 -3.46
N PRO A 133 22.63 3.24 -2.99
CA PRO A 133 22.41 2.05 -3.82
C PRO A 133 20.95 1.86 -4.24
N LEU A 134 19.98 2.48 -3.55
CA LEU A 134 18.55 2.37 -3.83
C LEU A 134 18.07 3.45 -4.81
N LEU A 135 18.70 4.63 -4.82
CA LEU A 135 18.26 5.79 -5.61
C LEU A 135 18.33 5.54 -7.12
N LEU A 136 19.43 4.97 -7.60
CA LEU A 136 19.61 4.70 -9.03
C LEU A 136 18.63 3.64 -9.57
N PRO A 137 18.46 2.46 -8.93
CA PRO A 137 17.41 1.51 -9.31
C PRO A 137 16.00 2.09 -9.19
N PHE A 138 15.72 2.88 -8.15
CA PHE A 138 14.43 3.57 -8.01
C PHE A 138 14.16 4.51 -9.19
N GLY A 139 15.10 5.43 -9.46
CA GLY A 139 14.99 6.39 -10.56
C GLY A 139 14.88 5.69 -11.92
N GLY A 140 15.69 4.66 -12.14
CA GLY A 140 15.62 3.82 -13.34
C GLY A 140 14.24 3.17 -13.51
N ALA A 141 13.66 2.62 -12.43
CA ALA A 141 12.34 1.99 -12.47
C ALA A 141 11.21 3.01 -12.71
N VAL A 142 11.30 4.21 -12.11
CA VAL A 142 10.35 5.31 -12.37
C VAL A 142 10.41 5.74 -13.84
N VAL A 143 11.62 5.96 -14.36
CA VAL A 143 11.81 6.38 -15.76
C VAL A 143 11.31 5.31 -16.73
N LEU A 144 11.69 4.05 -16.54
CA LEU A 144 11.21 2.95 -17.38
C LEU A 144 9.71 2.71 -17.23
N GLY A 145 9.14 2.92 -16.03
CA GLY A 145 7.69 2.89 -15.81
C GLY A 145 6.96 3.97 -16.60
N ILE A 146 7.45 5.21 -16.57
CA ILE A 146 6.89 6.33 -17.35
C ILE A 146 7.00 6.05 -18.85
N VAL A 147 8.21 5.73 -19.33
CA VAL A 147 8.47 5.48 -20.75
C VAL A 147 7.66 4.30 -21.25
N GLY A 148 7.67 3.18 -20.52
CA GLY A 148 6.87 2.01 -20.86
C GLY A 148 5.37 2.33 -20.93
N THR A 149 4.87 3.15 -19.99
CA THR A 149 3.45 3.54 -19.97
C THR A 149 3.09 4.43 -21.16
N LEU A 150 3.95 5.39 -21.52
CA LEU A 150 3.78 6.23 -22.69
C LEU A 150 3.81 5.41 -23.99
N VAL A 151 4.71 4.43 -24.10
CA VAL A 151 4.77 3.50 -25.23
C VAL A 151 3.50 2.65 -25.31
N ALA A 152 3.04 2.09 -24.18
CA ALA A 152 1.80 1.33 -24.13
C ALA A 152 0.59 2.17 -24.57
N LEU A 153 0.49 3.41 -24.11
CA LEU A 153 -0.54 4.37 -24.55
C LEU A 153 -0.45 4.69 -26.05
N PHE A 154 0.76 4.84 -26.59
CA PHE A 154 0.97 5.06 -28.03
C PHE A 154 0.52 3.85 -28.85
N LEU A 155 0.95 2.65 -28.45
CA LEU A 155 0.58 1.39 -29.12
C LEU A 155 -0.93 1.13 -29.03
N ALA A 156 -1.55 1.37 -27.88
CA ALA A 156 -2.99 1.24 -27.71
C ALA A 156 -3.77 2.09 -28.74
N ARG A 157 -3.34 3.33 -28.95
CA ARG A 157 -3.95 4.24 -29.93
C ARG A 157 -3.75 3.78 -31.37
N ARG A 158 -2.55 3.28 -31.69
CA ARG A 158 -2.20 2.80 -33.04
C ARG A 158 -2.93 1.51 -33.40
N LEU A 159 -3.01 0.58 -32.47
CA LEU A 159 -3.58 -0.76 -32.64
C LEU A 159 -5.07 -0.82 -32.28
N LYS A 160 -5.66 0.29 -31.82
CA LYS A 160 -7.06 0.39 -31.35
C LYS A 160 -7.38 -0.62 -30.23
N LEU A 161 -6.42 -0.89 -29.36
CA LEU A 161 -6.55 -1.78 -28.21
C LEU A 161 -7.23 -1.01 -27.07
N PHE A 162 -8.55 -0.93 -27.13
CA PHE A 162 -9.35 -0.24 -26.14
C PHE A 162 -10.34 -1.19 -25.51
N ASP A 163 -10.50 -1.06 -24.20
CA ASP A 163 -11.52 -1.81 -23.48
C ASP A 163 -12.91 -1.25 -23.77
N ARG A 164 -13.90 -2.16 -23.80
CA ARG A 164 -15.31 -1.80 -23.82
C ARG A 164 -15.72 -1.45 -22.38
N PRO A 165 -16.54 -0.41 -22.16
CA PRO A 165 -16.90 0.00 -20.80
C PRO A 165 -17.49 -1.16 -20.00
N HIS A 166 -16.89 -1.47 -18.85
CA HIS A 166 -17.48 -2.37 -17.86
C HIS A 166 -18.10 -1.50 -16.75
N GLY A 167 -19.41 -1.61 -16.54
CA GLY A 167 -20.14 -0.95 -15.45
C GLY A 167 -20.95 0.30 -15.84
N PRO A 168 -21.76 0.84 -14.90
CA PRO A 168 -22.75 1.88 -15.17
C PRO A 168 -22.14 3.30 -15.21
N TYR A 169 -20.97 3.47 -15.82
CA TYR A 169 -20.26 4.75 -15.82
C TYR A 169 -20.79 5.69 -16.93
N PRO A 170 -21.27 6.92 -16.60
CA PRO A 170 -21.98 7.79 -17.56
C PRO A 170 -21.13 8.43 -18.67
N ARG A 171 -19.80 8.22 -18.72
CA ARG A 171 -18.92 8.83 -19.74
C ARG A 171 -17.95 7.81 -20.31
N VAL A 172 -18.26 7.37 -21.52
CA VAL A 172 -17.51 6.35 -22.26
C VAL A 172 -16.29 6.99 -22.92
N ARG A 173 -15.13 6.87 -22.27
CA ARG A 173 -13.84 7.03 -22.96
C ARG A 173 -13.21 5.64 -23.08
N PRO A 174 -12.84 5.19 -24.28
CA PRO A 174 -12.10 3.94 -24.45
C PRO A 174 -10.73 4.08 -23.78
N ILE A 175 -10.51 3.36 -22.69
CA ILE A 175 -9.25 3.35 -21.93
C ILE A 175 -8.56 1.98 -22.16
N PRO A 176 -7.27 1.94 -22.54
CA PRO A 176 -6.56 0.68 -22.72
C PRO A 176 -6.28 -0.03 -21.39
N ARG A 177 -6.35 -1.37 -21.39
CA ARG A 177 -5.94 -2.27 -20.30
C ARG A 177 -4.58 -2.89 -20.63
N LEU A 178 -3.51 -2.11 -20.56
CA LEU A 178 -2.16 -2.57 -20.94
C LEU A 178 -1.13 -2.35 -19.82
N GLY A 179 -1.56 -2.21 -18.57
CA GLY A 179 -0.68 -1.91 -17.44
C GLY A 179 0.32 -3.02 -17.10
N THR A 180 0.06 -4.27 -17.52
CA THR A 180 0.97 -5.42 -17.34
C THR A 180 2.33 -5.19 -17.99
N ILE A 181 2.34 -4.65 -19.22
CA ILE A 181 3.54 -4.46 -20.03
C ILE A 181 4.53 -3.47 -19.38
N PRO A 182 4.16 -2.21 -19.07
CA PRO A 182 5.08 -1.26 -18.45
C PRO A 182 5.53 -1.73 -17.07
N LEU A 183 4.66 -2.37 -16.29
CA LEU A 183 5.00 -2.89 -14.97
C LEU A 183 6.06 -4.00 -15.06
N PHE A 184 5.83 -5.01 -15.91
CA PHE A 184 6.78 -6.11 -16.09
C PHE A 184 8.11 -5.62 -16.65
N PHE A 185 8.07 -4.78 -17.69
CA PHE A 185 9.27 -4.27 -18.34
C PHE A 185 10.11 -3.42 -17.38
N ALA A 186 9.50 -2.44 -16.69
CA ALA A 186 10.22 -1.57 -15.77
C ALA A 186 10.82 -2.36 -14.60
N PHE A 187 10.05 -3.28 -14.00
CA PHE A 187 10.57 -4.12 -12.92
C PHE A 187 11.70 -5.03 -13.38
N SER A 188 11.48 -5.79 -14.45
CA SER A 188 12.40 -6.83 -14.90
C SER A 188 13.69 -6.27 -15.49
N ALA A 189 13.61 -5.18 -16.27
CA ALA A 189 14.80 -4.55 -16.85
C ALA A 189 15.73 -4.00 -15.77
N VAL A 190 15.17 -3.29 -14.77
CA VAL A 190 15.97 -2.76 -13.67
C VAL A 190 16.48 -3.89 -12.77
N ALA A 191 15.64 -4.88 -12.43
CA ALA A 191 16.09 -6.03 -11.66
C ALA A 191 17.25 -6.77 -12.35
N PHE A 192 17.21 -6.94 -13.68
CA PHE A 192 18.29 -7.56 -14.44
C PHE A 192 19.60 -6.78 -14.41
N ILE A 193 19.55 -5.44 -14.43
CA ILE A 193 20.74 -4.57 -14.39
C ILE A 193 21.41 -4.64 -13.01
N PHE A 194 20.62 -4.67 -11.94
CA PHE A 194 21.13 -4.54 -10.57
C PHE A 194 21.33 -5.87 -9.84
N PHE A 195 20.88 -7.00 -10.41
CA PHE A 195 21.04 -8.31 -9.78
C PHE A 195 21.69 -9.36 -10.69
N PRO A 196 22.54 -10.23 -10.12
CA PRO A 196 22.93 -11.46 -10.80
C PRO A 196 21.72 -12.39 -10.93
N LEU A 197 21.63 -13.11 -12.04
CA LEU A 197 20.59 -14.13 -12.28
C LEU A 197 20.83 -15.38 -11.43
N ASN A 198 20.53 -15.29 -10.14
CA ASN A 198 20.43 -16.43 -9.25
C ASN A 198 19.09 -17.19 -9.47
N PRO A 199 18.95 -18.43 -8.96
CA PRO A 199 17.72 -19.20 -9.12
C PRO A 199 16.47 -18.44 -8.67
N ALA A 200 16.52 -17.80 -7.50
CA ALA A 200 15.40 -17.03 -6.93
C ALA A 200 14.89 -15.93 -7.87
N LEU A 201 15.78 -15.12 -8.44
CA LEU A 201 15.43 -14.08 -9.40
C LEU A 201 14.95 -14.68 -10.73
N LYS A 202 15.55 -15.79 -11.20
CA LYS A 202 15.06 -16.51 -12.38
C LYS A 202 13.62 -16.98 -12.17
N GLY A 203 13.32 -17.60 -11.03
CA GLY A 203 11.96 -18.04 -10.70
C GLY A 203 10.97 -16.88 -10.64
N LEU A 204 11.36 -15.76 -10.02
CA LEU A 204 10.57 -14.52 -9.97
C LEU A 204 10.29 -13.94 -11.37
N LEU A 205 11.30 -13.82 -12.22
CA LEU A 205 11.15 -13.24 -13.56
C LEU A 205 10.41 -14.18 -14.52
N LEU A 206 10.66 -15.50 -14.43
CA LEU A 206 9.96 -16.50 -15.23
C LEU A 206 8.47 -16.55 -14.87
N GLY A 207 8.12 -16.60 -13.58
CA GLY A 207 6.72 -16.57 -13.18
C GLY A 207 6.05 -15.24 -13.53
N GLY A 208 6.73 -14.10 -13.33
CA GLY A 208 6.23 -12.80 -13.77
C GLY A 208 6.01 -12.71 -15.29
N GLY A 209 6.91 -13.34 -16.07
CA GLY A 209 6.77 -13.46 -17.52
C GLY A 209 5.57 -14.32 -17.93
N ILE A 210 5.35 -15.46 -17.26
CA ILE A 210 4.17 -16.31 -17.48
C ILE A 210 2.88 -15.52 -17.20
N ILE A 211 2.79 -14.82 -16.06
CA ILE A 211 1.62 -13.96 -15.77
C ILE A 211 1.46 -12.92 -16.88
N THR A 212 2.54 -12.23 -17.24
CA THR A 212 2.49 -11.18 -18.27
C THR A 212 1.97 -11.71 -19.59
N LEU A 213 2.42 -12.88 -20.04
CA LEU A 213 1.96 -13.50 -21.28
C LEU A 213 0.48 -13.89 -21.20
N VAL A 214 0.07 -14.59 -20.15
CA VAL A 214 -1.32 -15.02 -19.95
C VAL A 214 -2.26 -13.82 -19.94
N GLN A 215 -1.87 -12.74 -19.26
CA GLN A 215 -2.70 -11.56 -19.11
C GLN A 215 -2.72 -10.68 -20.36
N ILE A 216 -1.62 -10.57 -21.11
CA ILE A 216 -1.66 -9.94 -22.44
C ILE A 216 -2.60 -10.71 -23.37
N ILE A 217 -2.57 -12.04 -23.33
CA ILE A 217 -3.49 -12.86 -24.13
C ILE A 217 -4.93 -12.61 -23.68
N ASP A 218 -5.21 -12.57 -22.37
CA ASP A 218 -6.55 -12.29 -21.83
C ASP A 218 -7.08 -10.90 -22.21
N ASP A 219 -6.23 -9.87 -22.09
CA ASP A 219 -6.57 -8.48 -22.45
C ASP A 219 -6.89 -8.34 -23.96
N LEU A 220 -6.30 -9.18 -24.82
CA LEU A 220 -6.57 -9.21 -26.26
C LEU A 220 -7.72 -10.16 -26.66
N HIS A 221 -7.79 -11.30 -25.97
CA HIS A 221 -8.68 -12.42 -26.23
C HIS A 221 -9.13 -13.01 -24.89
N PRO A 222 -10.31 -12.61 -24.38
CA PRO A 222 -10.79 -13.03 -23.06
C PRO A 222 -10.71 -14.55 -22.88
N LEU A 223 -9.90 -14.98 -21.93
CA LEU A 223 -9.67 -16.36 -21.56
C LEU A 223 -10.68 -16.77 -20.49
N PRO A 224 -11.12 -18.03 -20.48
CA PRO A 224 -11.93 -18.52 -19.39
C PRO A 224 -11.09 -18.60 -18.10
N PHE A 225 -11.73 -18.34 -16.96
CA PHE A 225 -11.07 -18.22 -15.65
C PHE A 225 -10.14 -19.38 -15.29
N TRP A 226 -10.45 -20.61 -15.74
CA TRP A 226 -9.63 -21.80 -15.46
C TRP A 226 -8.31 -21.80 -16.24
N VAL A 227 -8.26 -21.22 -17.45
CA VAL A 227 -7.02 -21.05 -18.22
C VAL A 227 -6.13 -20.01 -17.54
N GLN A 228 -6.71 -18.87 -17.14
CA GLN A 228 -5.98 -17.85 -16.40
C GLN A 228 -5.40 -18.43 -15.09
N GLY A 229 -6.25 -19.14 -14.33
CA GLY A 229 -5.84 -19.80 -13.09
C GLY A 229 -4.74 -20.84 -13.28
N LEU A 230 -4.78 -21.63 -14.36
CA LEU A 230 -3.68 -22.54 -14.70
C LEU A 230 -2.37 -21.77 -14.97
N GLY A 231 -2.46 -20.66 -15.71
CA GLY A 231 -1.32 -19.76 -15.93
C GLY A 231 -0.74 -19.21 -14.62
N HIS A 232 -1.59 -18.81 -13.68
CA HIS A 232 -1.19 -18.34 -12.35
C HIS A 232 -0.52 -19.45 -11.52
N LEU A 233 -1.04 -20.68 -11.59
CA LEU A 233 -0.44 -21.85 -10.94
C LEU A 233 0.93 -22.20 -11.55
N LEU A 234 1.08 -22.11 -12.86
CA LEU A 234 2.37 -22.31 -13.54
C LEU A 234 3.39 -21.24 -13.13
N ALA A 235 2.96 -19.98 -13.03
CA ALA A 235 3.81 -18.89 -12.54
C ALA A 235 4.25 -19.09 -11.07
N ALA A 236 3.33 -19.51 -10.21
CA ALA A 236 3.63 -19.84 -8.82
C ALA A 236 4.57 -21.06 -8.72
N GLY A 237 4.32 -22.11 -9.51
CA GLY A 237 5.18 -23.28 -9.62
C GLY A 237 6.58 -22.91 -10.10
N ALA A 238 6.71 -21.98 -11.04
CA ALA A 238 8.01 -21.52 -11.52
C ALA A 238 8.83 -20.81 -10.41
N ALA A 239 8.17 -20.00 -9.60
CA ALA A 239 8.77 -19.35 -8.44
C ALA A 239 9.26 -20.39 -7.42
N VAL A 240 8.48 -21.43 -7.16
CA VAL A 240 8.79 -22.44 -6.13
C VAL A 240 9.84 -23.44 -6.62
N VAL A 241 9.67 -24.02 -7.81
CA VAL A 241 10.49 -25.13 -8.32
C VAL A 241 11.84 -24.64 -8.83
N TRP A 242 11.86 -23.61 -9.68
CA TRP A 242 13.12 -23.07 -10.22
C TRP A 242 13.69 -21.96 -9.34
N GLY A 243 12.84 -21.20 -8.66
CA GLY A 243 13.28 -20.16 -7.74
C GLY A 243 13.70 -20.67 -6.37
N GLY A 244 13.31 -21.89 -6.00
CA GLY A 244 13.52 -22.41 -4.64
C GLY A 244 12.79 -21.59 -3.58
N ILE A 245 11.77 -20.82 -3.97
CA ILE A 245 11.05 -19.90 -3.08
C ILE A 245 10.10 -20.72 -2.23
N LYS A 246 10.30 -20.73 -0.91
CA LYS A 246 9.47 -21.51 0.02
C LYS A 246 9.14 -20.73 1.28
N ILE A 247 7.90 -20.92 1.74
CA ILE A 247 7.43 -20.54 3.07
C ILE A 247 7.66 -21.77 3.96
N ASP A 248 8.83 -21.84 4.58
CA ASP A 248 9.21 -22.98 5.41
C ASP A 248 8.61 -22.95 6.82
N TYR A 249 8.26 -21.76 7.29
CA TYR A 249 7.61 -21.55 8.57
C TYR A 249 6.85 -20.23 8.60
N ILE A 250 5.89 -20.14 9.52
CA ILE A 250 5.22 -18.89 9.91
C ILE A 250 5.33 -18.66 11.42
N GLY A 251 5.23 -17.40 11.84
CA GLY A 251 5.12 -17.07 13.26
C GLY A 251 3.84 -17.64 13.84
N ASN A 252 3.93 -18.31 14.99
CA ASN A 252 2.75 -18.83 15.67
C ASN A 252 1.88 -17.65 16.16
N PRO A 253 0.63 -17.50 15.68
CA PRO A 253 -0.24 -16.37 16.04
C PRO A 253 -0.58 -16.31 17.52
N VAL A 254 -0.50 -17.43 18.24
CA VAL A 254 -0.83 -17.55 19.68
C VAL A 254 0.42 -17.57 20.56
N TRP A 255 1.62 -17.32 20.03
CA TRP A 255 2.83 -17.14 20.84
C TRP A 255 2.79 -15.80 21.62
N PRO A 256 3.22 -15.72 22.90
CA PRO A 256 3.88 -16.75 23.71
C PRO A 256 2.94 -17.65 24.52
N TYR A 257 1.62 -17.54 24.33
CA TYR A 257 0.65 -18.32 25.10
C TYR A 257 0.68 -19.81 24.77
N LEU A 258 0.97 -20.17 23.51
CA LEU A 258 1.13 -21.56 23.07
C LEU A 258 2.45 -21.74 22.32
N SER A 259 3.24 -22.73 22.73
CA SER A 259 4.45 -23.18 22.03
C SER A 259 4.10 -24.06 20.83
N PRO A 260 4.91 -24.12 19.76
CA PRO A 260 6.20 -23.44 19.54
C PRO A 260 6.06 -21.99 19.03
N ARG A 261 7.16 -21.22 19.03
CA ARG A 261 7.18 -19.83 18.49
C ARG A 261 6.90 -19.75 16.98
N TYR A 262 7.26 -20.79 16.23
CA TYR A 262 7.10 -20.87 14.79
C TYR A 262 6.42 -22.19 14.41
N LEU A 263 5.47 -22.12 13.48
CA LEU A 263 4.87 -23.29 12.86
C LEU A 263 5.75 -23.66 11.66
N GLN A 264 6.46 -24.78 11.75
CA GLN A 264 7.37 -25.26 10.70
C GLN A 264 6.64 -26.22 9.76
N PHE A 265 6.93 -26.10 8.47
CA PHE A 265 6.30 -26.90 7.41
C PHE A 265 7.27 -27.89 6.76
N GLU A 266 8.58 -27.67 6.91
CA GLU A 266 9.65 -28.52 6.34
C GLU A 266 9.56 -29.99 6.79
N ALA A 267 8.95 -30.25 7.95
CA ALA A 267 8.78 -31.61 8.48
C ALA A 267 7.86 -32.49 7.62
N ILE A 268 7.02 -31.90 6.78
CA ILE A 268 6.10 -32.62 5.89
C ILE A 268 6.56 -32.40 4.44
N PRO A 269 6.93 -33.47 3.70
CA PRO A 269 7.37 -33.34 2.32
C PRO A 269 6.39 -32.53 1.46
N TYR A 270 6.92 -31.58 0.70
CA TYR A 270 6.17 -30.71 -0.24
C TYR A 270 5.17 -29.73 0.39
N LEU A 271 5.03 -29.68 1.73
CA LEU A 271 4.06 -28.81 2.37
C LEU A 271 4.44 -27.33 2.24
N SER A 272 5.73 -26.98 2.40
CA SER A 272 6.22 -25.62 2.19
C SER A 272 5.91 -25.12 0.78
N GLU A 273 6.13 -25.96 -0.23
CA GLU A 273 5.86 -25.69 -1.64
C GLU A 273 4.37 -25.46 -1.88
N LEU A 274 3.50 -26.35 -1.38
CA LEU A 274 2.06 -26.22 -1.53
C LEU A 274 1.52 -24.95 -0.88
N ILE A 275 1.99 -24.62 0.33
CA ILE A 275 1.62 -23.39 1.03
C ILE A 275 2.09 -22.17 0.25
N THR A 276 3.30 -22.22 -0.33
CA THR A 276 3.85 -21.10 -1.11
C THR A 276 3.08 -20.89 -2.41
N ILE A 277 2.75 -21.97 -3.13
CA ILE A 277 1.92 -21.90 -4.34
C ILE A 277 0.54 -21.32 -4.00
N GLY A 278 -0.09 -21.82 -2.94
CA GLY A 278 -1.38 -21.32 -2.46
C GLY A 278 -1.33 -19.84 -2.06
N TRP A 279 -0.26 -19.41 -1.39
CA TRP A 279 -0.04 -18.01 -1.02
C TRP A 279 0.10 -17.09 -2.24
N ILE A 280 0.92 -17.48 -3.22
CA ILE A 280 1.12 -16.73 -4.46
C ILE A 280 -0.20 -16.65 -5.23
N PHE A 281 -0.87 -17.79 -5.42
CA PHE A 281 -2.16 -17.85 -6.13
C PHE A 281 -3.23 -17.00 -5.44
N ALA A 282 -3.32 -17.05 -4.11
CA ALA A 282 -4.28 -16.25 -3.36
C ALA A 282 -4.02 -14.75 -3.53
N LEU A 283 -2.76 -14.29 -3.40
CA LEU A 283 -2.44 -12.87 -3.53
C LEU A 283 -2.58 -12.33 -4.95
N ILE A 284 -2.32 -13.15 -5.97
CA ILE A 284 -2.65 -12.82 -7.37
C ILE A 284 -4.12 -12.41 -7.49
N ASN A 285 -5.03 -13.24 -7.00
CA ASN A 285 -6.48 -12.99 -7.09
C ASN A 285 -6.95 -11.85 -6.17
N VAL A 286 -6.39 -11.74 -4.97
CA VAL A 286 -6.73 -10.65 -4.03
C VAL A 286 -6.38 -9.27 -4.60
N VAL A 287 -5.26 -9.15 -5.30
CA VAL A 287 -4.85 -7.87 -5.91
C VAL A 287 -5.62 -7.59 -7.20
N ASP A 288 -6.01 -8.61 -7.96
CA ASP A 288 -6.94 -8.44 -9.08
C ASP A 288 -8.29 -7.86 -8.63
N TRP A 289 -8.90 -8.44 -7.59
CA TRP A 289 -10.16 -7.92 -7.03
C TRP A 289 -10.06 -6.52 -6.41
N LEU A 290 -8.84 -6.07 -6.10
CA LEU A 290 -8.58 -4.71 -5.66
C LEU A 290 -8.62 -3.69 -6.80
N ASP A 291 -8.38 -4.09 -8.06
CA ASP A 291 -8.30 -3.22 -9.24
C ASP A 291 -9.69 -2.81 -9.77
N GLY A 292 -10.60 -2.43 -8.87
CA GLY A 292 -11.95 -1.98 -9.21
C GLY A 292 -12.09 -0.46 -9.39
N LEU A 293 -11.04 0.33 -9.11
CA LEU A 293 -11.02 1.79 -9.19
C LEU A 293 -9.67 2.32 -9.71
N ASP A 294 -9.71 3.38 -10.52
CA ASP A 294 -8.58 4.11 -11.08
C ASP A 294 -7.54 4.47 -10.00
N GLY A 295 -6.34 3.90 -10.10
CA GLY A 295 -5.24 4.14 -9.16
C GLY A 295 -5.27 3.28 -7.89
N LEU A 296 -6.35 2.56 -7.59
CA LEU A 296 -6.48 1.87 -6.30
C LEU A 296 -5.42 0.79 -6.10
N ALA A 297 -5.37 -0.20 -7.00
CA ALA A 297 -4.43 -1.30 -6.91
C ALA A 297 -2.97 -0.84 -7.05
N ALA A 298 -2.68 0.05 -8.01
CA ALA A 298 -1.32 0.59 -8.20
C ALA A 298 -0.82 1.39 -6.99
N GLY A 299 -1.68 2.19 -6.35
CA GLY A 299 -1.31 2.94 -5.15
C GLY A 299 -1.12 2.06 -3.92
N ILE A 300 -2.02 1.10 -3.67
CA ILE A 300 -1.86 0.11 -2.59
C ILE A 300 -0.61 -0.75 -2.83
N GLY A 301 -0.36 -1.15 -4.08
CA GLY A 301 0.86 -1.87 -4.47
C GLY A 301 2.13 -1.07 -4.20
N THR A 302 2.09 0.26 -4.43
CA THR A 302 3.21 1.15 -4.12
C THR A 302 3.48 1.16 -2.61
N ILE A 303 2.43 1.34 -1.79
CA ILE A 303 2.54 1.32 -0.33
C ILE A 303 3.07 -0.04 0.16
N ALA A 304 2.58 -1.15 -0.40
CA ALA A 304 3.02 -2.48 -0.06
C ALA A 304 4.49 -2.73 -0.43
N SER A 305 4.92 -2.26 -1.61
CA SER A 305 6.31 -2.36 -2.07
C SER A 305 7.26 -1.56 -1.19
N VAL A 306 6.87 -0.34 -0.79
CA VAL A 306 7.62 0.47 0.19
C VAL A 306 7.68 -0.22 1.56
N THR A 307 6.60 -0.89 1.97
CA THR A 307 6.58 -1.63 3.23
C THR A 307 7.52 -2.84 3.19
N ILE A 308 7.56 -3.55 2.06
CA ILE A 308 8.53 -4.63 1.82
C ILE A 308 9.94 -4.07 1.88
N LEU A 309 10.22 -2.94 1.23
CA LEU A 309 11.51 -2.25 1.30
C LEU A 309 11.93 -1.96 2.75
N VAL A 310 11.09 -1.25 3.51
CA VAL A 310 11.39 -0.86 4.89
C VAL A 310 11.57 -2.10 5.78
N THR A 311 10.68 -3.08 5.64
CA THR A 311 10.76 -4.32 6.41
C THR A 311 12.02 -5.11 6.07
N SER A 312 12.43 -5.14 4.81
CA SER A 312 13.64 -5.83 4.36
C SER A 312 14.91 -5.16 4.87
N ILE A 313 14.94 -3.81 4.93
CA ILE A 313 16.03 -3.08 5.59
C ILE A 313 16.10 -3.46 7.08
N VAL A 314 14.96 -3.46 7.77
CA VAL A 314 14.88 -3.78 9.21
C VAL A 314 15.29 -5.24 9.50
N LEU A 315 15.00 -6.16 8.59
CA LEU A 315 15.31 -7.59 8.72
C LEU A 315 16.68 -7.97 8.13
N GLY A 316 17.42 -7.03 7.55
CA GLY A 316 18.74 -7.28 6.97
C GLY A 316 18.70 -8.10 5.68
N THR A 317 17.66 -7.94 4.85
CA THR A 317 17.53 -8.59 3.53
C THR A 317 17.68 -7.56 2.40
N PRO A 318 18.89 -7.02 2.15
CA PRO A 318 19.10 -5.89 1.23
C PRO A 318 18.72 -6.20 -0.23
N ALA A 319 18.86 -7.46 -0.67
CA ALA A 319 18.38 -7.89 -1.98
C ALA A 319 16.85 -7.68 -2.12
N THR A 320 16.08 -8.05 -1.11
CA THR A 320 14.63 -7.85 -1.15
C THR A 320 14.26 -6.38 -1.02
N ALA A 321 15.01 -5.61 -0.23
CA ALA A 321 14.85 -4.17 -0.14
C ALA A 321 14.98 -3.51 -1.52
N LEU A 322 16.02 -3.88 -2.26
CA LEU A 322 16.29 -3.39 -3.61
C LEU A 322 15.19 -3.80 -4.61
N LEU A 323 14.68 -5.04 -4.57
CA LEU A 323 13.52 -5.43 -5.40
C LEU A 323 12.24 -4.66 -5.03
N GLY A 324 12.02 -4.40 -3.73
CA GLY A 324 10.89 -3.61 -3.24
C GLY A 324 10.90 -2.17 -3.75
N ILE A 325 12.05 -1.49 -3.73
CA ILE A 325 12.16 -0.12 -4.26
C ILE A 325 12.02 -0.08 -5.79
N ILE A 326 12.50 -1.11 -6.51
CA ILE A 326 12.29 -1.23 -7.96
C ILE A 326 10.80 -1.36 -8.29
N LEU A 327 10.06 -2.21 -7.57
CA LEU A 327 8.61 -2.34 -7.77
C LEU A 327 7.87 -1.05 -7.43
N ALA A 328 8.23 -0.39 -6.33
CA ALA A 328 7.67 0.91 -5.96
C ALA A 328 7.94 1.98 -7.04
N GLY A 329 9.14 2.01 -7.59
CA GLY A 329 9.52 2.93 -8.69
C GLY A 329 8.73 2.65 -9.97
N ALA A 330 8.61 1.39 -10.38
CA ALA A 330 7.83 0.99 -11.55
C ALA A 330 6.35 1.43 -11.42
N LEU A 331 5.75 1.19 -10.25
CA LEU A 331 4.37 1.60 -9.97
C LEU A 331 4.21 3.13 -9.90
N LEU A 332 5.15 3.86 -9.30
CA LEU A 332 5.15 5.33 -9.29
C LEU A 332 5.34 5.94 -10.68
N GLY A 333 6.04 5.24 -11.59
CA GLY A 333 6.12 5.64 -12.99
C GLY A 333 4.81 5.44 -13.76
N PHE A 334 4.02 4.43 -13.37
CA PHE A 334 2.72 4.10 -13.98
C PHE A 334 1.55 4.92 -13.39
N LEU A 335 1.54 5.13 -12.07
CA LEU A 335 0.42 5.68 -11.31
C LEU A 335 -0.09 7.05 -11.80
N PRO A 336 0.73 8.02 -12.26
CA PRO A 336 0.24 9.29 -12.79
C PRO A 336 -0.67 9.16 -14.02
N PHE A 337 -0.56 8.05 -14.76
CA PHE A 337 -1.40 7.75 -15.92
C PHE A 337 -2.63 6.91 -15.55
N ASN A 338 -2.58 6.20 -14.43
CA ASN A 338 -3.65 5.33 -13.94
C ASN A 338 -4.56 6.00 -12.89
N TYR A 339 -4.10 7.06 -12.23
CA TYR A 339 -4.88 7.80 -11.25
C TYR A 339 -6.11 8.48 -11.86
N TYR A 340 -7.18 8.59 -11.09
CA TYR A 340 -8.46 9.13 -11.53
C TYR A 340 -8.36 10.58 -12.07
N PRO A 341 -8.89 10.89 -13.27
CA PRO A 341 -9.46 9.96 -14.25
C PRO A 341 -8.37 9.24 -15.07
N ALA A 342 -8.42 7.91 -15.10
CA ALA A 342 -7.39 7.09 -15.73
C ALA A 342 -7.25 7.32 -17.24
N LYS A 343 -6.00 7.27 -17.73
CA LYS A 343 -5.65 7.23 -19.16
C LYS A 343 -5.31 5.81 -19.62
N ILE A 344 -4.95 4.94 -18.69
CA ILE A 344 -4.63 3.52 -18.88
C ILE A 344 -5.04 2.76 -17.61
N TYR A 345 -5.69 1.62 -17.77
CA TYR A 345 -6.01 0.71 -16.69
C TYR A 345 -4.85 -0.24 -16.39
N LEU A 346 -4.76 -0.66 -15.13
CA LEU A 346 -3.76 -1.63 -14.71
C LEU A 346 -4.07 -2.99 -15.36
N GLY A 347 -5.33 -3.44 -15.32
CA GLY A 347 -5.81 -4.60 -16.08
C GLY A 347 -5.06 -5.87 -15.67
N GLY A 348 -4.53 -6.62 -16.65
CA GLY A 348 -3.63 -7.74 -16.39
C GLY A 348 -2.46 -7.46 -15.43
N GLY A 349 -2.09 -6.19 -15.25
CA GLY A 349 -1.04 -5.74 -14.33
C GLY A 349 -1.39 -5.96 -12.86
N ALA A 350 -2.67 -6.11 -12.51
CA ALA A 350 -3.10 -6.37 -11.14
C ALA A 350 -2.69 -7.79 -10.71
N PHE A 351 -2.88 -8.78 -11.59
CA PHE A 351 -2.39 -10.15 -11.37
C PHE A 351 -0.86 -10.18 -11.23
N LEU A 352 -0.14 -9.45 -12.09
CA LEU A 352 1.32 -9.36 -12.02
C LEU A 352 1.80 -8.69 -10.73
N LEU A 353 1.14 -7.61 -10.31
CA LEU A 353 1.41 -6.94 -9.05
C LEU A 353 1.18 -7.88 -7.86
N GLY A 354 0.07 -8.63 -7.84
CA GLY A 354 -0.21 -9.64 -6.82
C GLY A 354 0.87 -10.72 -6.74
N TYR A 355 1.33 -11.21 -7.90
CA TYR A 355 2.44 -12.16 -7.98
C TYR A 355 3.74 -11.58 -7.39
N PHE A 356 4.13 -10.36 -7.78
CA PHE A 356 5.35 -9.74 -7.26
C PHE A 356 5.26 -9.48 -5.75
N LEU A 357 4.15 -8.93 -5.26
CA LEU A 357 3.96 -8.71 -3.83
C LEU A 357 4.00 -10.03 -3.04
N ALA A 358 3.44 -11.10 -3.58
CA ALA A 358 3.50 -12.41 -2.96
C ALA A 358 4.93 -12.93 -2.84
N VAL A 359 5.66 -13.00 -3.95
CA VAL A 359 7.04 -13.53 -3.94
C VAL A 359 7.96 -12.66 -3.09
N LEU A 360 7.92 -11.34 -3.25
CA LEU A 360 8.77 -10.42 -2.47
C LEU A 360 8.44 -10.46 -0.98
N SER A 361 7.18 -10.70 -0.60
CA SER A 361 6.83 -10.89 0.82
C SER A 361 7.49 -12.13 1.43
N VAL A 362 7.66 -13.21 0.67
CA VAL A 362 8.38 -14.42 1.12
C VAL A 362 9.87 -14.11 1.29
N PHE A 363 10.49 -13.44 0.31
CA PHE A 363 11.91 -13.05 0.36
C PHE A 363 12.27 -12.12 1.52
N SER A 364 11.37 -11.24 1.92
CA SER A 364 11.68 -10.24 2.95
C SER A 364 11.90 -10.87 4.34
N GLY A 365 11.54 -12.15 4.53
CA GLY A 365 11.46 -12.77 5.85
C GLY A 365 10.24 -12.31 6.65
N ALA A 366 9.44 -11.40 6.08
CA ALA A 366 8.17 -10.94 6.62
C ALA A 366 7.01 -11.91 6.29
N LYS A 367 7.33 -13.22 6.37
CA LYS A 367 6.84 -14.34 5.55
C LYS A 367 5.33 -14.44 5.31
N THR A 368 4.51 -13.86 6.17
CA THR A 368 3.04 -13.77 6.00
C THR A 368 2.45 -12.59 6.78
N GLY A 369 2.82 -12.40 8.05
CA GLY A 369 2.15 -11.43 8.93
C GLY A 369 2.24 -9.96 8.50
N THR A 370 3.35 -9.50 7.90
CA THR A 370 3.46 -8.12 7.40
C THR A 370 2.61 -7.94 6.14
N ALA A 371 2.75 -8.85 5.17
CA ALA A 371 1.97 -8.79 3.94
C ALA A 371 0.47 -8.95 4.20
N MET A 372 0.07 -9.84 5.11
CA MET A 372 -1.31 -10.00 5.59
C MET A 372 -1.84 -8.72 6.23
N LEU A 373 -1.02 -7.98 6.99
CA LEU A 373 -1.48 -6.76 7.65
C LEU A 373 -1.57 -5.58 6.67
N VAL A 374 -0.59 -5.42 5.78
CA VAL A 374 -0.61 -4.40 4.71
C VAL A 374 -1.79 -4.62 3.78
N LEU A 375 -1.97 -5.86 3.34
CA LEU A 375 -3.06 -6.27 2.45
C LEU A 375 -4.29 -6.74 3.25
N ALA A 376 -4.42 -6.37 4.53
CA ALA A 376 -5.51 -6.86 5.37
C ALA A 376 -6.86 -6.46 4.78
N ILE A 377 -7.00 -5.21 4.33
CA ILE A 377 -8.24 -4.74 3.70
C ILE A 377 -8.62 -5.62 2.51
N PRO A 378 -7.80 -5.73 1.45
CA PRO A 378 -8.18 -6.51 0.28
C PRO A 378 -8.35 -8.00 0.61
N ILE A 379 -7.50 -8.60 1.45
CA ILE A 379 -7.63 -10.01 1.86
C ILE A 379 -8.96 -10.25 2.59
N ILE A 380 -9.30 -9.39 3.55
CA ILE A 380 -10.52 -9.52 4.35
C ILE A 380 -11.75 -9.27 3.49
N ASP A 381 -11.74 -8.23 2.64
CA ASP A 381 -12.84 -7.94 1.73
C ASP A 381 -13.10 -9.12 0.79
N SER A 382 -12.03 -9.65 0.18
CA SER A 382 -12.07 -10.85 -0.67
C SER A 382 -12.69 -12.04 0.06
N PHE A 383 -12.25 -12.30 1.29
CA PHE A 383 -12.80 -13.38 2.11
C PHE A 383 -14.29 -13.19 2.41
N LEU A 384 -14.72 -11.98 2.77
CA LEU A 384 -16.13 -11.68 3.07
C LEU A 384 -17.02 -11.81 1.82
N VAL A 385 -16.51 -11.40 0.66
CA VAL A 385 -17.19 -11.53 -0.62
C VAL A 385 -17.32 -13.01 -1.01
N ILE A 386 -16.23 -13.79 -0.98
CA ILE A 386 -16.27 -15.24 -1.23
C ILE A 386 -17.25 -15.94 -0.29
N LEU A 387 -17.21 -15.64 1.01
CA LEU A 387 -18.11 -16.23 2.00
C LEU A 387 -19.58 -15.93 1.70
N SER A 388 -19.88 -14.71 1.24
CA SER A 388 -21.23 -14.32 0.82
C SER A 388 -21.70 -15.08 -0.43
N ARG A 389 -20.80 -15.34 -1.38
CA ARG A 389 -21.08 -16.11 -2.61
C ARG A 389 -21.38 -17.57 -2.29
N LEU A 390 -20.53 -18.20 -1.46
CA LEU A 390 -20.71 -19.58 -1.03
C LEU A 390 -22.04 -19.78 -0.28
N ARG A 391 -22.40 -18.85 0.60
CA ARG A 391 -23.71 -18.86 1.29
C ARG A 391 -24.90 -18.72 0.34
N ALA A 392 -24.70 -18.09 -0.82
CA ALA A 392 -25.71 -17.95 -1.86
C ALA A 392 -25.64 -19.06 -2.93
N GLY A 393 -24.83 -20.10 -2.74
CA GLY A 393 -24.65 -21.19 -3.71
C GLY A 393 -23.95 -20.77 -5.01
N LYS A 394 -23.25 -19.63 -5.02
CA LYS A 394 -22.55 -19.09 -6.20
C LYS A 394 -21.07 -19.47 -6.18
N SER A 395 -20.48 -19.58 -7.37
CA SER A 395 -19.03 -19.79 -7.54
C SER A 395 -18.22 -18.63 -6.91
N PRO A 396 -17.13 -18.92 -6.17
CA PRO A 396 -16.20 -17.91 -5.68
C PRO A 396 -15.55 -17.05 -6.77
N PHE A 397 -15.44 -17.57 -8.00
CA PHE A 397 -14.74 -16.95 -9.13
C PHE A 397 -15.65 -16.08 -10.01
N LEU A 398 -16.92 -15.93 -9.64
CA LEU A 398 -17.82 -14.99 -10.32
C LEU A 398 -17.44 -13.55 -9.97
N GLY A 399 -17.18 -12.73 -10.98
CA GLY A 399 -17.00 -11.29 -10.79
C GLY A 399 -18.31 -10.60 -10.38
N ASP A 400 -18.27 -9.78 -9.33
CA ASP A 400 -19.40 -8.96 -8.90
C ASP A 400 -18.94 -7.64 -8.28
N GLN A 401 -19.88 -6.70 -8.07
CA GLN A 401 -19.62 -5.43 -7.38
C GLN A 401 -19.74 -5.55 -5.86
N GLY A 402 -19.45 -6.74 -5.31
CA GLY A 402 -19.59 -7.05 -3.89
C GLY A 402 -18.48 -6.48 -3.02
N HIS A 403 -17.41 -5.95 -3.60
CA HIS A 403 -16.23 -5.46 -2.89
C HIS A 403 -16.46 -4.12 -2.17
N LEU A 404 -15.65 -3.85 -1.14
CA LEU A 404 -15.77 -2.68 -0.27
C LEU A 404 -15.87 -1.37 -1.04
N HIS A 405 -14.98 -1.13 -2.00
CA HIS A 405 -14.93 0.10 -2.78
C HIS A 405 -16.21 0.33 -3.59
N HIS A 406 -16.82 -0.73 -4.13
CA HIS A 406 -18.11 -0.63 -4.82
C HIS A 406 -19.26 -0.34 -3.85
N ARG A 407 -19.28 -0.95 -2.66
CA ARG A 407 -20.29 -0.63 -1.62
C ARG A 407 -20.17 0.82 -1.13
N LEU A 408 -18.95 1.33 -0.97
CA LEU A 408 -18.69 2.72 -0.63
C LEU A 408 -19.16 3.68 -1.73
N MET A 409 -18.97 3.29 -2.99
CA MET A 409 -19.47 4.05 -4.14
C MET A 409 -21.00 4.07 -4.19
N GLN A 410 -21.66 2.94 -3.98
CA GLN A 410 -23.13 2.84 -3.88
C GLN A 410 -23.69 3.63 -2.69
N ALA A 411 -22.90 3.80 -1.62
CA ALA A 411 -23.23 4.67 -0.49
C ALA A 411 -23.08 6.17 -0.79
N GLY A 412 -22.65 6.56 -2.00
CA GLY A 412 -22.55 7.94 -2.46
C GLY A 412 -21.17 8.59 -2.26
N ILE A 413 -20.14 7.83 -1.90
CA ILE A 413 -18.78 8.37 -1.80
C ILE A 413 -18.17 8.46 -3.21
N SER A 414 -17.60 9.62 -3.55
CA SER A 414 -16.97 9.83 -4.86
C SER A 414 -15.71 8.98 -5.04
N HIS A 415 -15.49 8.46 -6.25
CA HIS A 415 -14.35 7.64 -6.66
C HIS A 415 -12.99 8.08 -6.04
N PRO A 416 -12.47 9.31 -6.26
CA PRO A 416 -11.14 9.68 -5.75
C PRO A 416 -11.07 9.71 -4.21
N LYS A 417 -12.19 9.96 -3.52
CA LYS A 417 -12.23 9.91 -2.06
C LYS A 417 -12.11 8.47 -1.53
N ILE A 418 -12.69 7.49 -2.23
CA ILE A 418 -12.57 6.07 -1.86
C ILE A 418 -11.12 5.62 -2.00
N VAL A 419 -10.49 5.95 -3.13
CA VAL A 419 -9.08 5.60 -3.40
C VAL A 419 -8.16 6.19 -2.33
N LEU A 420 -8.28 7.49 -2.04
CA LEU A 420 -7.47 8.14 -1.00
C LEU A 420 -7.73 7.58 0.40
N LEU A 421 -8.97 7.24 0.72
CA LEU A 421 -9.33 6.63 2.00
C LEU A 421 -8.66 5.25 2.15
N GLU A 422 -8.76 4.39 1.15
CA GLU A 422 -8.16 3.05 1.21
C GLU A 422 -6.64 3.13 1.23
N TRP A 423 -6.02 4.04 0.47
CA TRP A 423 -4.58 4.31 0.57
C TRP A 423 -4.17 4.74 1.98
N ALA A 424 -4.92 5.65 2.61
CA ALA A 424 -4.63 6.13 3.95
C ALA A 424 -4.71 5.00 4.99
N ILE A 425 -5.72 4.14 4.89
CA ILE A 425 -5.86 3.01 5.82
C ILE A 425 -4.74 1.99 5.59
N VAL A 426 -4.46 1.62 4.33
CA VAL A 426 -3.35 0.70 4.02
C VAL A 426 -2.00 1.26 4.47
N ALA A 427 -1.76 2.56 4.31
CA ALA A 427 -0.55 3.22 4.82
C ALA A 427 -0.45 3.14 6.35
N ALA A 428 -1.55 3.34 7.07
CA ALA A 428 -1.56 3.19 8.53
C ALA A 428 -1.28 1.74 8.96
N LEU A 429 -1.86 0.76 8.26
CA LEU A 429 -1.60 -0.67 8.49
C LEU A 429 -0.17 -1.06 8.13
N ALA A 430 0.40 -0.49 7.08
CA ALA A 430 1.79 -0.68 6.69
C ALA A 430 2.76 -0.20 7.77
N VAL A 431 2.53 1.00 8.32
CA VAL A 431 3.29 1.52 9.46
C VAL A 431 3.16 0.56 10.64
N ALA A 432 1.95 0.15 11.00
CA ALA A 432 1.74 -0.82 12.07
C ALA A 432 2.47 -2.15 11.81
N ALA A 433 2.48 -2.64 10.56
CA ALA A 433 3.12 -3.89 10.18
C ALA A 433 4.66 -3.88 10.34
N VAL A 434 5.30 -2.71 10.20
CA VAL A 434 6.73 -2.54 10.43
C VAL A 434 7.06 -2.60 11.94
N PHE A 435 6.23 -1.99 12.78
CA PHE A 435 6.52 -1.86 14.22
C PHE A 435 6.03 -3.02 15.08
N LEU A 436 4.87 -3.59 14.75
CA LEU A 436 4.30 -4.71 15.50
C LEU A 436 5.17 -5.96 15.32
N ARG A 437 5.14 -6.87 16.31
CA ARG A 437 5.91 -8.12 16.29
C ARG A 437 5.05 -9.27 16.80
N GLY A 438 5.31 -10.48 16.29
CA GLY A 438 4.65 -11.71 16.77
C GLY A 438 3.12 -11.63 16.76
N SER A 439 2.50 -12.08 17.85
CA SER A 439 1.05 -12.09 18.06
C SER A 439 0.38 -10.73 17.92
N ALA A 440 1.08 -9.62 18.18
CA ALA A 440 0.51 -8.29 18.02
C ALA A 440 0.13 -7.98 16.56
N LYS A 441 0.86 -8.52 15.56
CA LYS A 441 0.47 -8.39 14.14
C LYS A 441 -0.84 -9.11 13.87
N PHE A 442 -0.98 -10.34 14.36
CA PHE A 442 -2.19 -11.14 14.17
C PHE A 442 -3.39 -10.56 14.91
N ALA A 443 -3.19 -10.01 16.11
CA ALA A 443 -4.21 -9.27 16.84
C ALA A 443 -4.68 -8.04 16.05
N ALA A 444 -3.76 -7.28 15.45
CA ALA A 444 -4.11 -6.15 14.59
C ALA A 444 -4.93 -6.58 13.37
N VAL A 445 -4.54 -7.67 12.68
CA VAL A 445 -5.35 -8.26 11.60
C VAL A 445 -6.75 -8.62 12.09
N GLY A 446 -6.86 -9.26 13.28
CA GLY A 446 -8.15 -9.58 13.89
C GLY A 446 -9.02 -8.36 14.20
N LEU A 447 -8.43 -7.26 14.69
CA LEU A 447 -9.14 -6.00 14.91
C LEU A 447 -9.62 -5.38 13.60
N VAL A 448 -8.78 -5.38 12.56
CA VAL A 448 -9.18 -4.92 11.22
C VAL A 448 -10.31 -5.78 10.67
N PHE A 449 -10.27 -7.09 10.87
CA PHE A 449 -11.35 -8.00 10.47
C PHE A 449 -12.67 -7.69 11.18
N LEU A 450 -12.65 -7.46 12.49
CA LEU A 450 -13.85 -7.06 13.24
C LEU A 450 -14.38 -5.70 12.77
N ALA A 451 -13.50 -4.72 12.54
CA ALA A 451 -13.89 -3.43 12.00
C ALA A 451 -14.53 -3.56 10.61
N ALA A 452 -13.92 -4.34 9.72
CA ALA A 452 -14.44 -4.63 8.39
C ALA A 452 -15.81 -5.31 8.46
N LEU A 453 -16.03 -6.29 9.34
CA LEU A 453 -17.33 -6.92 9.56
C LEU A 453 -18.41 -5.90 9.98
N LEU A 454 -18.07 -5.00 10.91
CA LEU A 454 -18.99 -3.96 11.39
C LEU A 454 -19.35 -2.97 10.27
N VAL A 455 -18.35 -2.46 9.55
CA VAL A 455 -18.55 -1.57 8.40
C VAL A 455 -19.40 -2.27 7.34
N ASN A 456 -19.08 -3.51 7.02
CA ASN A 456 -19.79 -4.29 6.02
C ASN A 456 -21.27 -4.48 6.40
N ARG A 457 -21.55 -4.80 7.66
CA ARG A 457 -22.93 -4.90 8.18
C ARG A 457 -23.67 -3.57 8.09
N GLN A 458 -23.02 -2.45 8.39
CA GLN A 458 -23.64 -1.12 8.28
C GLN A 458 -23.96 -0.74 6.83
N LEU A 459 -23.04 -1.02 5.90
CA LEU A 459 -23.24 -0.77 4.46
C LEU A 459 -24.39 -1.61 3.91
N LEU A 460 -24.47 -2.89 4.26
CA LEU A 460 -25.58 -3.76 3.87
C LEU A 460 -26.94 -3.28 4.41
N ARG A 461 -27.00 -2.77 5.65
CA ARG A 461 -28.25 -2.18 6.19
C ARG A 461 -28.68 -0.93 5.43
N LYS A 462 -27.74 -0.07 5.03
CA LYS A 462 -28.03 1.14 4.24
C LYS A 462 -28.46 0.80 2.81
N SER A 463 -27.85 -0.23 2.20
CA SER A 463 -28.22 -0.71 0.87
C SER A 463 -29.59 -1.38 0.86
N GLY A 464 -29.87 -2.30 1.78
CA GLY A 464 -31.19 -2.96 1.92
C GLY A 464 -32.32 -2.03 2.40
N SER A 465 -31.99 -0.83 2.89
CA SER A 465 -32.97 0.21 3.22
C SER A 465 -33.44 1.00 1.99
N LYS A 466 -32.68 1.00 0.88
CA LYS A 466 -33.07 1.70 -0.35
C LYS A 466 -33.95 0.85 -1.28
N ASP A 467 -34.01 -0.47 -1.09
CA ASP A 467 -34.85 -1.39 -1.88
C ASP A 467 -36.32 -1.46 -1.40
N ARG A 468 -36.79 -0.46 -0.66
CA ARG A 468 -38.21 -0.29 -0.32
C ARG A 468 -38.82 0.94 -1.00
N THR A 469 -38.56 1.13 -2.29
CA THR A 469 -39.45 1.87 -3.20
C THR A 469 -39.15 1.48 -4.65
N PRO A 470 -40.08 0.81 -5.36
CA PRO A 470 -40.04 0.77 -6.81
C PRO A 470 -40.47 2.15 -7.36
N SER A 471 -39.90 2.52 -8.52
CA SER A 471 -40.22 3.67 -9.38
C SER A 471 -39.76 5.06 -8.93
N ALA A 472 -38.64 5.52 -9.51
CA ALA A 472 -38.46 6.90 -10.02
C ALA A 472 -36.97 7.19 -10.35
N LEU A 473 -36.35 6.46 -11.28
CA LEU A 473 -35.11 6.88 -11.96
C LEU A 473 -35.08 6.41 -13.42
N LEU A 474 -36.22 6.57 -14.09
CA LEU A 474 -36.32 6.67 -15.54
C LEU A 474 -37.09 7.95 -15.82
N ASN A 475 -36.34 9.05 -15.93
CA ASN A 475 -36.64 10.24 -16.73
C ASN A 475 -35.35 11.05 -16.86
#